data_AF-A0A376TFZ2-F1
#
_entry.id   AF-A0A376TFZ2-F1
#
_cell.length_a   1.000
_cell.length_b   1.000
_cell.length_c   1.000
_cell.angle_alpha   90.00
_cell.angle_beta   90.00
_cell.angle_gamma   90.00
#
_symmetry.space_group_name_H-M   'P 1'
#
loop_
_entity.id
_entity.type
_entity.pdbx_description
1 polymer ?
#
loop_
_entity_poly.entity_id
_entity_poly.type
_entity_poly.pdbx_seq_one_letter_code
_entity_poly.pdbx_strand_id
1 'polypeptide(L)'
;MSPDVRIGGPLLMVRDIRSGRSQITLVATVALMLLRPGKMLSKIACFAASIGMSMLTQKATSALPHPVNAATGAKYLADDDDFDFSLPGHFPLDWQRVYSSRDERTEGMFGQGWSVMYEVSLVRTPGSADENCMTFVSGMGRRLDMEAVLPGSGFYSPGEGLAVRRGEQGHWLISSDDGQCFLFEADPHHPQRQRLKMLGDRNSNCLNLYYDDRGRIVEISGEQQRPCIRLYYELAAHPRRVTQIYQHFPETAPLLLRRYSYDEAGHLNGVYDSTGHLLRELLTTKTTA
;
A
#
# COMPACT_ATOMS: atom_id res chain seq x y z
N MET A 1 -63.18 -22.38 -7.34
CA MET A 1 -62.34 -22.33 -6.13
C MET A 1 -60.97 -22.86 -6.51
N SER A 2 -60.00 -21.98 -6.76
CA SER A 2 -58.61 -22.33 -7.09
C SER A 2 -57.73 -21.81 -5.96
N PRO A 3 -57.03 -22.65 -5.18
CA PRO A 3 -56.18 -22.17 -4.12
C PRO A 3 -54.71 -22.09 -4.54
N ASP A 4 -54.07 -21.06 -3.98
CA ASP A 4 -52.65 -20.90 -3.65
C ASP A 4 -51.67 -20.47 -4.77
N VAL A 5 -51.59 -19.16 -4.94
CA VAL A 5 -50.39 -18.47 -5.44
C VAL A 5 -49.41 -18.28 -4.28
N ARG A 6 -48.26 -18.95 -4.32
CA ARG A 6 -47.12 -18.67 -3.43
C ARG A 6 -46.35 -17.46 -3.96
N ILE A 7 -46.53 -16.30 -3.33
CA ILE A 7 -45.67 -15.13 -3.55
C ILE A 7 -44.55 -15.17 -2.50
N GLY A 8 -43.38 -15.62 -2.91
CA GLY A 8 -42.19 -15.67 -2.06
C GLY A 8 -40.95 -15.76 -2.94
N GLY A 9 -40.57 -14.64 -3.56
CA GLY A 9 -39.26 -14.53 -4.21
C GLY A 9 -38.14 -14.57 -3.17
N PRO A 10 -36.93 -15.02 -3.53
CA PRO A 10 -35.79 -15.05 -2.61
C PRO A 10 -35.46 -13.65 -2.11
N LEU A 11 -35.04 -13.57 -0.84
CA LEU A 11 -34.60 -12.35 -0.17
C LEU A 11 -33.53 -11.65 -1.02
N LEU A 12 -33.88 -10.46 -1.51
CA LEU A 12 -32.96 -9.59 -2.24
C LEU A 12 -31.93 -9.09 -1.22
N MET A 13 -30.71 -9.64 -1.28
CA MET A 13 -29.58 -9.10 -0.52
C MET A 13 -29.42 -7.63 -0.88
N VAL A 14 -29.69 -6.74 0.07
CA VAL A 14 -29.45 -5.31 -0.06
C VAL A 14 -27.95 -5.15 -0.32
N ARG A 15 -27.58 -4.72 -1.52
CA ARG A 15 -26.20 -4.33 -1.83
C ARG A 15 -25.82 -3.19 -0.90
N ASP A 16 -24.71 -3.32 -0.18
CA ASP A 16 -24.08 -2.16 0.45
C ASP A 16 -23.69 -1.17 -0.64
N ILE A 17 -24.47 -0.11 -0.78
CA ILE A 17 -24.14 1.01 -1.67
C ILE A 17 -23.04 1.80 -0.96
N ARG A 18 -21.77 1.45 -1.21
CA ARG A 18 -20.65 2.30 -0.78
C ARG A 18 -20.70 3.59 -1.58
N SER A 19 -20.80 4.71 -0.86
CA SER A 19 -21.11 6.02 -1.43
C SER A 19 -19.97 6.54 -2.33
N GLY A 20 -20.25 6.72 -3.62
CA GLY A 20 -19.35 7.43 -4.56
C GLY A 20 -18.99 8.86 -4.12
N ARG A 21 -19.73 9.44 -3.15
CA ARG A 21 -19.39 10.72 -2.52
C ARG A 21 -18.01 10.68 -1.84
N SER A 22 -17.63 9.54 -1.24
CA SER A 22 -16.34 9.42 -0.56
C SER A 22 -15.16 9.51 -1.54
N GLN A 23 -15.29 8.95 -2.74
CA GLN A 23 -14.25 9.03 -3.78
C GLN A 23 -14.15 10.45 -4.35
N ILE A 24 -15.28 11.10 -4.63
CA ILE A 24 -15.32 12.49 -5.11
C ILE A 24 -14.67 13.43 -4.08
N THR A 25 -14.99 13.28 -2.80
CA THR A 25 -14.37 14.09 -1.73
C THR A 25 -12.87 13.86 -1.66
N LEU A 26 -12.41 12.63 -1.88
CA LEU A 26 -11.00 12.29 -1.81
C LEU A 26 -10.20 12.86 -2.99
N VAL A 27 -10.72 12.72 -4.21
CA VAL A 27 -10.15 13.36 -5.41
C VAL A 27 -10.14 14.88 -5.25
N ALA A 28 -11.23 15.47 -4.76
CA ALA A 28 -11.30 16.91 -4.47
C ALA A 28 -10.27 17.33 -3.40
N THR A 29 -10.02 16.49 -2.39
CA THR A 29 -9.02 16.73 -1.35
C THR A 29 -7.61 16.75 -1.94
N VAL A 30 -7.26 15.77 -2.76
CA VAL A 30 -5.96 15.70 -3.46
C VAL A 30 -5.81 16.91 -4.38
N ALA A 31 -6.82 17.21 -5.20
CA ALA A 31 -6.83 18.36 -6.08
C ALA A 31 -6.64 19.67 -5.31
N LEU A 32 -7.33 19.86 -4.18
CA LEU A 32 -7.13 21.04 -3.31
C LEU A 32 -5.71 21.12 -2.77
N MET A 33 -5.12 20.00 -2.35
CA MET A 33 -3.75 19.98 -1.82
C MET A 33 -2.71 20.32 -2.90
N LEU A 34 -2.94 19.90 -4.15
CA LEU A 34 -2.10 20.24 -5.30
C LEU A 34 -2.29 21.69 -5.77
N LEU A 35 -3.53 22.18 -5.83
CA LEU A 35 -3.87 23.50 -6.37
C LEU A 35 -3.68 24.65 -5.38
N ARG A 36 -3.78 24.40 -4.07
CA ARG A 36 -3.59 25.46 -3.07
C ARG A 36 -2.09 25.82 -2.95
N PRO A 37 -1.73 27.11 -3.08
CA PRO A 37 -0.39 27.58 -2.76
C PRO A 37 -0.21 27.51 -1.24
N GLY A 38 0.24 26.35 -0.74
CA GLY A 38 0.70 26.23 0.63
C GLY A 38 1.95 27.07 0.84
N LYS A 39 2.18 27.53 2.07
CA LYS A 39 3.47 28.15 2.44
C LYS A 39 4.54 27.05 2.36
N MET A 40 5.26 26.99 1.24
CA MET A 40 6.46 26.16 1.14
C MET A 40 7.54 26.82 1.98
N LEU A 41 7.84 26.23 3.13
CA LEU A 41 8.95 26.70 3.96
C LEU A 41 10.24 26.20 3.30
N SER A 42 10.99 27.10 2.66
CA SER A 42 12.26 26.77 1.98
C SER A 42 13.43 26.57 2.94
N LYS A 43 13.18 26.12 4.18
CA LYS A 43 14.25 25.97 5.17
C LYS A 43 14.97 24.65 4.94
N ILE A 44 15.89 24.66 3.98
CA ILE A 44 16.88 23.61 3.73
C ILE A 44 17.64 23.35 5.05
N ALA A 45 17.21 22.34 5.80
CA ALA A 45 17.91 21.84 6.96
C ALA A 45 18.40 20.43 6.66
N CYS A 46 19.63 20.36 6.14
CA CYS A 46 20.51 19.19 6.07
C CYS A 46 19.84 17.82 5.85
N PHE A 47 19.57 17.49 4.58
CA PHE A 47 19.63 16.09 4.11
C PHE A 47 21.09 15.63 4.09
N ALA A 48 21.70 15.46 5.27
CA ALA A 48 23.00 14.83 5.37
C ALA A 48 22.79 13.30 5.41
N ALA A 49 23.15 12.64 4.30
CA ALA A 49 23.38 11.20 4.16
C ALA A 49 22.20 10.24 3.85
N SER A 50 21.21 10.63 3.04
CA SER A 50 20.51 9.63 2.21
C SER A 50 21.05 9.71 0.78
N ILE A 51 21.74 8.66 0.34
CA ILE A 51 22.24 8.56 -1.03
C ILE A 51 21.02 8.53 -1.94
N GLY A 52 20.74 9.65 -2.60
CA GLY A 52 19.61 9.81 -3.51
C GLY A 52 19.66 8.78 -4.63
N MET A 53 18.74 7.82 -4.58
CA MET A 53 18.41 6.89 -5.66
C MET A 53 16.88 6.75 -5.64
N SER A 54 16.23 7.32 -6.65
CA SER A 54 14.81 7.14 -6.93
C SER A 54 14.47 5.64 -6.96
N MET A 55 14.00 5.10 -5.83
CA MET A 55 13.50 3.73 -5.68
C MET A 55 12.18 3.75 -4.92
N LEU A 56 11.33 4.75 -5.18
CA LEU A 56 10.02 4.78 -4.55
C LEU A 56 9.01 3.89 -5.24
N THR A 57 9.26 3.53 -6.48
CA THR A 57 8.61 2.42 -7.18
C THR A 57 9.47 2.05 -8.38
N GLN A 58 10.22 0.96 -8.31
CA GLN A 58 10.57 0.32 -9.59
C GLN A 58 9.26 -0.23 -10.15
N LYS A 59 8.72 0.43 -11.18
CA LYS A 59 7.99 -0.34 -12.18
C LYS A 59 8.97 -1.40 -12.67
N ALA A 60 8.53 -2.65 -12.73
CA ALA A 60 9.30 -3.82 -13.16
C ALA A 60 9.69 -3.72 -14.65
N THR A 61 10.57 -2.78 -15.00
CA THR A 61 11.18 -2.70 -16.33
C THR A 61 12.69 -2.90 -16.30
N SER A 62 13.27 -3.26 -15.16
CA SER A 62 14.61 -3.81 -15.12
C SER A 62 14.77 -4.71 -13.90
N ALA A 63 14.91 -6.02 -14.12
CA ALA A 63 15.57 -6.90 -13.16
C ALA A 63 16.83 -6.17 -12.66
N LEU A 64 16.94 -5.93 -11.36
CA LEU A 64 18.19 -5.43 -10.79
C LEU A 64 19.25 -6.49 -11.11
N PRO A 65 20.28 -6.19 -11.91
CA PRO A 65 21.24 -7.20 -12.37
C PRO A 65 22.03 -7.84 -11.21
N HIS A 66 21.92 -7.28 -10.01
CA HIS A 66 22.49 -7.83 -8.78
C HIS A 66 21.48 -7.69 -7.63
N PRO A 67 21.07 -8.79 -6.98
CA PRO A 67 20.14 -8.76 -5.85
C PRO A 67 20.76 -8.15 -4.60
N VAL A 68 22.04 -7.77 -4.61
CA VAL A 68 22.73 -7.13 -3.49
C VAL A 68 23.15 -5.73 -3.91
N ASN A 69 22.71 -4.73 -3.15
CA ASN A 69 23.17 -3.36 -3.33
C ASN A 69 24.60 -3.24 -2.81
N ALA A 70 25.56 -3.07 -3.72
CA ALA A 70 26.98 -3.03 -3.41
C ALA A 70 27.40 -1.94 -2.40
N ALA A 71 26.66 -0.83 -2.34
CA ALA A 71 26.97 0.28 -1.42
C ALA A 71 26.45 0.02 0.01
N THR A 72 25.40 -0.79 0.17
CA THR A 72 24.72 -1.00 1.46
C THR A 72 24.79 -2.43 2.00
N GLY A 73 25.26 -3.38 1.18
CA GLY A 73 25.25 -4.81 1.48
C GLY A 73 23.85 -5.44 1.54
N ALA A 74 22.80 -4.65 1.29
CA ALA A 74 21.43 -5.09 1.44
C ALA A 74 20.98 -5.95 0.25
N LYS A 75 20.36 -7.09 0.56
CA LYS A 75 19.66 -7.91 -0.42
C LYS A 75 18.28 -7.34 -0.73
N TYR A 76 17.99 -7.18 -2.02
CA TYR A 76 16.71 -6.72 -2.58
C TYR A 76 16.25 -7.67 -3.69
N LEU A 77 14.99 -8.09 -3.64
CA LEU A 77 14.34 -8.89 -4.69
C LEU A 77 13.05 -8.21 -5.10
N ALA A 78 12.86 -8.01 -6.40
CA ALA A 78 11.67 -7.43 -7.02
C ALA A 78 11.65 -7.83 -8.50
N ASP A 79 11.95 -9.11 -8.76
CA ASP A 79 11.97 -9.67 -10.11
C ASP A 79 10.58 -10.16 -10.55
N ASP A 80 10.51 -10.67 -11.77
CA ASP A 80 9.27 -11.17 -12.38
C ASP A 80 8.68 -12.35 -11.59
N ASP A 81 9.51 -13.14 -10.91
CA ASP A 81 9.08 -14.24 -10.04
C ASP A 81 8.41 -13.73 -8.74
N ASP A 82 8.55 -12.45 -8.42
CA ASP A 82 7.87 -11.75 -7.31
C ASP A 82 6.71 -10.85 -7.78
N PHE A 83 6.49 -10.76 -9.10
CA PHE A 83 5.35 -10.09 -9.69
C PHE A 83 4.16 -11.04 -9.78
N ASP A 84 3.23 -10.94 -8.85
CA ASP A 84 2.19 -11.95 -8.75
C ASP A 84 1.09 -11.75 -9.80
N PHE A 85 0.56 -10.55 -10.00
CA PHE A 85 -0.46 -10.28 -11.02
C PHE A 85 -0.60 -8.79 -11.32
N SER A 86 -1.22 -8.47 -12.46
CA SER A 86 -1.67 -7.13 -12.81
C SER A 86 -3.15 -7.17 -13.21
N LEU A 87 -3.92 -6.17 -12.78
CA LEU A 87 -5.28 -5.95 -13.26
C LEU A 87 -5.36 -4.63 -14.03
N PRO A 88 -5.97 -4.63 -15.24
CA PRO A 88 -6.09 -3.43 -16.02
C PRO A 88 -7.05 -2.42 -15.37
N GLY A 89 -6.76 -1.15 -15.60
CA GLY A 89 -7.54 0.00 -15.14
C GLY A 89 -6.87 1.29 -15.60
N HIS A 90 -7.53 2.43 -15.46
CA HIS A 90 -6.89 3.72 -15.75
C HIS A 90 -5.66 3.95 -14.84
N PHE A 91 -5.76 3.49 -13.59
CA PHE A 91 -4.59 3.20 -12.76
C PHE A 91 -4.50 1.68 -12.59
N PRO A 92 -3.53 1.00 -13.23
CA PRO A 92 -3.37 -0.44 -13.10
C PRO A 92 -3.14 -0.86 -11.65
N LEU A 93 -3.68 -2.01 -11.26
CA LEU A 93 -3.38 -2.63 -9.98
C LEU A 93 -2.32 -3.70 -10.20
N ASP A 94 -1.09 -3.32 -9.90
CA ASP A 94 0.06 -4.22 -9.94
C ASP A 94 0.31 -4.79 -8.54
N TRP A 95 0.48 -6.11 -8.45
CA TRP A 95 0.80 -6.82 -7.22
C TRP A 95 2.23 -7.34 -7.26
N GLN A 96 3.19 -6.43 -7.07
CA GLN A 96 4.61 -6.76 -6.94
C GLN A 96 4.98 -6.92 -5.47
N ARG A 97 5.42 -8.12 -5.09
CA ARG A 97 6.11 -8.35 -3.82
C ARG A 97 7.54 -7.84 -3.94
N VAL A 98 8.04 -7.25 -2.86
CA VAL A 98 9.44 -6.81 -2.76
C VAL A 98 10.04 -7.36 -1.48
N TYR A 99 11.22 -7.94 -1.61
CA TYR A 99 12.05 -8.34 -0.49
C TYR A 99 13.12 -7.28 -0.21
N SER A 100 13.32 -6.98 1.06
CA SER A 100 14.44 -6.20 1.56
C SER A 100 14.95 -6.83 2.86
N SER A 101 16.21 -7.25 2.87
CA SER A 101 16.89 -7.74 4.09
C SER A 101 17.01 -6.67 5.20
N ARG A 102 16.78 -5.40 4.86
CA ARG A 102 16.79 -4.27 5.79
C ARG A 102 15.39 -3.83 6.23
N ASP A 103 14.34 -4.50 5.73
CA ASP A 103 12.99 -4.24 6.18
C ASP A 103 12.72 -4.98 7.49
N GLU A 104 12.85 -4.24 8.59
CA GLU A 104 12.68 -4.73 9.96
C GLU A 104 11.21 -4.90 10.36
N ARG A 105 10.25 -4.54 9.49
CA ARG A 105 8.83 -4.68 9.79
C ARG A 105 8.43 -6.15 9.89
N THR A 106 7.78 -6.53 10.98
CA THR A 106 7.28 -7.90 11.23
C THR A 106 5.77 -8.05 11.03
N GLU A 107 5.05 -6.93 11.10
CA GLU A 107 3.58 -6.88 11.08
C GLU A 107 2.99 -6.80 9.66
N GLY A 108 3.82 -6.89 8.62
CA GLY A 108 3.39 -6.79 7.22
C GLY A 108 2.61 -8.02 6.73
N MET A 109 1.98 -7.89 5.56
CA MET A 109 1.13 -8.94 4.99
C MET A 109 1.88 -10.24 4.70
N PHE A 110 3.20 -10.18 4.46
CA PHE A 110 4.01 -11.31 4.02
C PHE A 110 5.11 -11.74 5.02
N GLY A 111 5.12 -11.14 6.22
CA GLY A 111 6.17 -11.37 7.22
C GLY A 111 7.44 -10.59 6.95
N GLN A 112 8.45 -10.81 7.80
CA GLN A 112 9.64 -9.98 7.82
C GLN A 112 10.37 -10.00 6.46
N GLY A 113 10.79 -8.81 6.02
CA GLY A 113 11.53 -8.62 4.78
C GLY A 113 10.66 -8.52 3.53
N TRP A 114 9.44 -9.08 3.53
CA TRP A 114 8.53 -9.05 2.38
C TRP A 114 7.42 -8.02 2.56
N SER A 115 7.16 -7.23 1.51
CA SER A 115 6.12 -6.21 1.50
C SER A 115 5.60 -5.96 0.09
N VAL A 116 4.50 -5.21 -0.01
CA VAL A 116 4.01 -4.62 -1.27
C VAL A 116 3.90 -3.10 -1.16
N MET A 117 3.72 -2.43 -2.31
CA MET A 117 3.58 -0.96 -2.40
C MET A 117 2.42 -0.41 -1.55
N TYR A 118 1.39 -1.22 -1.33
CA TYR A 118 0.20 -0.85 -0.56
C TYR A 118 0.45 -0.73 0.95
N GLU A 119 1.62 -1.14 1.45
CA GLU A 119 2.00 -1.12 2.88
C GLU A 119 2.84 0.10 3.27
N VAL A 120 3.02 1.07 2.37
CA VAL A 120 3.66 2.36 2.68
C VAL A 120 2.94 3.09 3.82
N SER A 121 3.69 3.86 4.61
CA SER A 121 3.10 4.67 5.69
C SER A 121 3.96 5.85 6.08
N LEU A 122 3.36 6.78 6.83
CA LEU A 122 4.10 7.75 7.62
C LEU A 122 4.08 7.30 9.07
N VAL A 123 5.20 7.40 9.76
CA VAL A 123 5.29 7.19 11.21
C VAL A 123 5.99 8.37 11.86
N ARG A 124 5.69 8.67 13.11
CA ARG A 124 6.39 9.74 13.84
C ARG A 124 7.89 9.49 13.82
N THR A 125 8.69 10.53 13.55
CA THR A 125 10.14 10.41 13.53
C THR A 125 10.66 10.01 14.91
N PRO A 126 11.36 8.86 15.04
CA PRO A 126 11.89 8.41 16.32
C PRO A 126 12.80 9.46 16.97
N GLY A 127 12.62 9.71 18.27
CA GLY A 127 13.44 10.66 19.02
C GLY A 127 13.13 12.14 18.76
N SER A 128 12.24 12.49 17.82
CA SER A 128 11.82 13.88 17.63
C SER A 128 10.76 14.29 18.65
N ALA A 129 10.97 15.45 19.30
CA ALA A 129 9.97 16.08 20.15
C ALA A 129 8.85 16.75 19.35
N ASP A 130 9.11 17.11 18.08
CA ASP A 130 8.13 17.75 17.21
C ASP A 130 7.19 16.70 16.60
N GLU A 131 5.90 16.79 16.91
CA GLU A 131 4.84 15.93 16.35
C GLU A 131 4.64 16.12 14.84
N ASN A 132 5.19 17.18 14.27
CA ASN A 132 5.11 17.46 12.84
C ASN A 132 6.22 16.79 12.04
N CYS A 133 7.25 16.23 12.70
CA CYS A 133 8.28 15.41 12.08
C CYS A 133 7.77 13.98 11.87
N MET A 134 7.71 13.58 10.60
CA MET A 134 7.28 12.25 10.20
C MET A 134 8.37 11.59 9.36
N THR A 135 8.47 10.27 9.46
CA THR A 135 9.30 9.41 8.63
C THR A 135 8.40 8.72 7.61
N PHE A 136 8.70 8.89 6.33
CA PHE A 136 8.08 8.09 5.27
C PHE A 136 8.74 6.71 5.20
N VAL A 137 7.92 5.68 5.35
CA VAL A 137 8.32 4.27 5.23
C VAL A 137 7.83 3.77 3.88
N SER A 138 8.78 3.54 2.97
CA SER A 138 8.47 3.07 1.61
C SER A 138 8.01 1.61 1.59
N GLY A 139 7.52 1.15 0.42
CA GLY A 139 7.10 -0.24 0.23
C GLY A 139 8.24 -1.25 0.38
N MET A 140 9.50 -0.80 0.34
CA MET A 140 10.70 -1.62 0.55
C MET A 140 11.23 -1.53 1.99
N GLY A 141 10.50 -0.87 2.89
CA GLY A 141 10.95 -0.60 4.26
C GLY A 141 11.99 0.53 4.37
N ARG A 142 12.35 1.22 3.28
CA ARG A 142 13.25 2.39 3.35
C ARG A 142 12.60 3.49 4.17
N ARG A 143 13.35 4.01 5.13
CA ARG A 143 12.90 5.10 6.02
C ARG A 143 13.51 6.41 5.55
N LEU A 144 12.66 7.41 5.33
CA LEU A 144 13.05 8.76 4.95
C LEU A 144 12.48 9.74 5.98
N ASP A 145 13.35 10.28 6.83
CA ASP A 145 12.96 11.30 7.79
C ASP A 145 12.65 12.61 7.06
N MET A 146 11.52 13.22 7.36
CA MET A 146 11.05 14.44 6.72
C MET A 146 11.18 15.65 7.65
N GLU A 147 11.26 16.82 7.04
CA GLU A 147 11.12 18.08 7.76
C GLU A 147 9.74 18.19 8.43
N ALA A 148 9.64 19.02 9.47
CA ALA A 148 8.38 19.27 10.15
C ALA A 148 7.36 19.90 9.19
N VAL A 149 6.19 19.26 9.02
CA VAL A 149 5.10 19.77 8.17
C VAL A 149 3.88 20.14 9.00
N LEU A 150 3.66 21.45 9.13
CA LEU A 150 2.48 22.00 9.78
C LEU A 150 1.23 21.77 8.90
N PRO A 151 0.03 21.69 9.50
CA PRO A 151 -1.22 21.72 8.73
C PRO A 151 -1.26 22.90 7.74
N GLY A 152 -1.70 22.64 6.52
CA GLY A 152 -1.77 23.63 5.43
C GLY A 152 -0.43 23.95 4.75
N SER A 153 0.66 23.27 5.14
CA SER A 153 2.01 23.49 4.60
C SER A 153 2.58 22.26 3.89
N GLY A 154 3.78 22.42 3.33
CA GLY A 154 4.48 21.38 2.61
C GLY A 154 5.88 21.82 2.21
N PHE A 155 6.64 20.88 1.68
CA PHE A 155 7.98 21.12 1.13
C PHE A 155 8.20 20.22 -0.09
N TYR A 156 9.29 20.48 -0.81
CA TYR A 156 9.78 19.63 -1.88
C TYR A 156 11.22 19.24 -1.56
N SER A 157 11.56 17.95 -1.66
CA SER A 157 12.91 17.42 -1.53
C SER A 157 13.45 17.05 -2.91
N PRO A 158 14.34 17.87 -3.50
CA PRO A 158 14.92 17.57 -4.81
C PRO A 158 15.76 16.28 -4.82
N GLY A 159 16.43 15.96 -3.70
CA GLY A 159 17.28 14.76 -3.61
C GLY A 159 16.49 13.45 -3.62
N GLU A 160 15.23 13.49 -3.20
CA GLU A 160 14.32 12.34 -3.20
C GLU A 160 13.29 12.40 -4.34
N GLY A 161 13.19 13.54 -5.03
CA GLY A 161 12.18 13.78 -6.07
C GLY A 161 10.74 13.74 -5.53
N LEU A 162 10.52 14.28 -4.33
CA LEU A 162 9.24 14.21 -3.62
C LEU A 162 8.72 15.57 -3.18
N ALA A 163 7.45 15.82 -3.47
CA ALA A 163 6.66 16.88 -2.84
C ALA A 163 5.84 16.30 -1.68
N VAL A 164 5.92 16.90 -0.50
CA VAL A 164 5.19 16.49 0.69
C VAL A 164 4.28 17.61 1.13
N ARG A 165 3.01 17.32 1.41
CA ARG A 165 2.01 18.28 1.86
C ARG A 165 1.16 17.69 2.96
N ARG A 166 0.76 18.55 3.92
CA ARG A 166 -0.21 18.21 4.96
C ARG A 166 -1.42 19.12 4.83
N GLY A 167 -2.59 18.53 4.60
CA GLY A 167 -3.85 19.28 4.57
C GLY A 167 -4.28 19.74 5.97
N GLU A 168 -5.15 20.74 6.00
CA GLU A 168 -5.76 21.26 7.24
C GLU A 168 -6.51 20.18 8.03
N GLN A 169 -7.07 19.19 7.32
CA GLN A 169 -7.80 18.05 7.92
C GLN A 169 -6.88 16.91 8.36
N GLY A 170 -5.56 17.11 8.37
CA GLY A 170 -4.59 16.12 8.86
C GLY A 170 -4.17 15.05 7.85
N HIS A 171 -4.80 14.98 6.68
CA HIS A 171 -4.35 14.13 5.58
C HIS A 171 -2.98 14.55 5.06
N TRP A 172 -2.15 13.57 4.69
CA TRP A 172 -0.84 13.80 4.09
C TRP A 172 -0.85 13.38 2.63
N LEU A 173 -0.24 14.18 1.77
CA LEU A 173 -0.04 13.87 0.37
C LEU A 173 1.46 13.88 0.08
N ILE A 174 1.97 12.76 -0.44
CA ILE A 174 3.32 12.67 -0.99
C ILE A 174 3.19 12.41 -2.49
N SER A 175 3.85 13.22 -3.31
CA SER A 175 3.86 13.06 -4.76
C SER A 175 5.28 12.95 -5.27
N SER A 176 5.55 12.02 -6.19
CA SER A 176 6.85 11.89 -6.86
C SER A 176 6.91 12.72 -8.15
N ASP A 177 8.14 12.98 -8.60
CA ASP A 177 8.39 13.61 -9.90
C ASP A 177 7.90 12.75 -11.09
N ASP A 178 7.85 11.43 -10.91
CA ASP A 178 7.27 10.47 -11.86
C ASP A 178 5.72 10.49 -11.86
N GLY A 179 5.12 11.30 -10.99
CA GLY A 179 3.70 11.57 -10.99
C GLY A 179 2.84 10.61 -10.17
N GLN A 180 3.45 9.76 -9.35
CA GLN A 180 2.69 8.98 -8.37
C GLN A 180 2.29 9.85 -7.18
N CYS A 181 1.12 9.56 -6.62
CA CYS A 181 0.54 10.29 -5.51
C CYS A 181 0.09 9.30 -4.43
N PHE A 182 0.59 9.49 -3.21
CA PHE A 182 0.24 8.73 -2.02
C PHE A 182 -0.54 9.65 -1.07
N LEU A 183 -1.80 9.33 -0.82
CA LEU A 183 -2.60 10.02 0.18
C LEU A 183 -2.69 9.17 1.43
N PHE A 184 -2.37 9.73 2.59
CA PHE A 184 -2.41 9.08 3.88
C PHE A 184 -3.47 9.69 4.80
N GLU A 185 -3.97 8.87 5.71
CA GLU A 185 -4.87 9.26 6.79
C GLU A 185 -4.39 8.70 8.13
N ALA A 186 -4.87 9.29 9.23
CA ALA A 186 -4.54 8.82 10.57
C ALA A 186 -4.94 7.36 10.73
N ASP A 187 -4.04 6.56 11.30
CA ASP A 187 -4.32 5.17 11.62
C ASP A 187 -5.10 5.08 12.95
N PRO A 188 -6.37 4.61 12.95
CA PRO A 188 -7.17 4.54 14.17
C PRO A 188 -6.58 3.61 15.25
N HIS A 189 -5.72 2.66 14.86
CA HIS A 189 -5.09 1.71 15.78
C HIS A 189 -3.70 2.17 16.25
N HIS A 190 -3.10 3.14 15.56
CA HIS A 190 -1.74 3.58 15.80
C HIS A 190 -1.65 5.12 15.69
N PRO A 191 -1.86 5.87 16.80
CA PRO A 191 -1.94 7.34 16.77
C PRO A 191 -0.73 8.07 16.18
N GLN A 192 0.44 7.42 16.18
CA GLN A 192 1.69 7.95 15.62
C GLN A 192 1.92 7.54 14.15
N ARG A 193 0.94 6.92 13.51
CA ARG A 193 1.02 6.39 12.14
C ARG A 193 -0.05 7.01 11.26
N GLN A 194 0.32 7.30 10.02
CA GLN A 194 -0.61 7.55 8.94
C GLN A 194 -0.55 6.37 7.97
N ARG A 195 -1.70 5.75 7.70
CA ARG A 195 -1.83 4.62 6.78
C ARG A 195 -2.20 5.10 5.38
N LEU A 196 -1.81 4.35 4.35
CA LEU A 196 -2.15 4.67 2.97
C LEU A 196 -3.67 4.59 2.76
N LYS A 197 -4.27 5.66 2.26
CA LYS A 197 -5.70 5.73 1.92
C LYS A 197 -5.92 5.56 0.43
N MET A 198 -5.06 6.17 -0.38
CA MET A 198 -5.15 6.15 -1.83
C MET A 198 -3.76 6.19 -2.46
N LEU A 199 -3.58 5.39 -3.49
CA LEU A 199 -2.46 5.47 -4.44
C LEU A 199 -3.01 5.95 -5.78
N GLY A 200 -2.37 6.90 -6.44
CA GLY A 200 -2.84 7.38 -7.74
C GLY A 200 -1.77 8.10 -8.55
N ASP A 201 -2.21 8.77 -9.61
CA ASP A 201 -1.36 9.56 -10.50
C ASP A 201 -1.81 11.04 -10.60
N ARG A 202 -1.07 11.84 -11.38
CA ARG A 202 -1.40 13.24 -11.69
C ARG A 202 -2.69 13.42 -12.47
N ASN A 203 -3.17 12.38 -13.15
CA ASN A 203 -4.40 12.39 -13.93
C ASN A 203 -5.63 12.05 -13.08
N SER A 204 -5.47 11.96 -11.75
CA SER A 204 -6.52 11.57 -10.80
C SER A 204 -6.99 10.12 -10.95
N ASN A 205 -6.27 9.29 -11.70
CA ASN A 205 -6.51 7.85 -11.67
C ASN A 205 -5.99 7.31 -10.34
N CYS A 206 -6.75 6.45 -9.68
CA CYS A 206 -6.38 5.99 -8.34
C CYS A 206 -6.91 4.61 -7.98
N LEU A 207 -6.27 4.02 -6.98
CA LEU A 207 -6.70 2.89 -6.18
C LEU A 207 -6.95 3.36 -4.75
N ASN A 208 -8.12 3.05 -4.22
CA ASN A 208 -8.51 3.31 -2.85
C ASN A 208 -8.31 2.05 -2.01
N LEU A 209 -7.82 2.22 -0.79
CA LEU A 209 -7.60 1.13 0.15
C LEU A 209 -8.64 1.18 1.27
N TYR A 210 -9.19 0.03 1.62
CA TYR A 210 -10.13 -0.11 2.72
C TYR A 210 -9.61 -1.11 3.74
N TYR A 211 -9.82 -0.77 5.00
CA TYR A 211 -9.29 -1.51 6.14
C TYR A 211 -10.44 -2.07 6.98
N ASP A 212 -10.20 -3.22 7.61
CA ASP A 212 -11.07 -3.72 8.68
C ASP A 212 -10.78 -3.07 10.04
N ASP A 213 -11.56 -3.43 11.05
CA ASP A 213 -11.42 -2.97 12.44
C ASP A 213 -10.15 -3.47 13.14
N ARG A 214 -9.29 -4.23 12.45
CA ARG A 214 -7.96 -4.64 12.93
C ARG A 214 -6.84 -3.89 12.20
N GLY A 215 -7.19 -2.94 11.32
CA GLY A 215 -6.25 -2.18 10.52
C GLY A 215 -5.60 -3.01 9.41
N ARG A 216 -6.22 -4.10 8.95
CA ARG A 216 -5.74 -4.90 7.80
C ARG A 216 -6.40 -4.43 6.53
N ILE A 217 -5.66 -4.37 5.42
CA ILE A 217 -6.24 -4.05 4.11
C ILE A 217 -7.14 -5.21 3.70
N VAL A 218 -8.43 -4.96 3.48
CA VAL A 218 -9.40 -5.99 3.07
C VAL A 218 -9.91 -5.78 1.66
N GLU A 219 -9.78 -4.57 1.11
CA GLU A 219 -10.18 -4.26 -0.26
C GLU A 219 -9.25 -3.18 -0.84
N ILE A 220 -8.87 -3.36 -2.11
CA ILE A 220 -8.25 -2.32 -2.93
C ILE A 220 -9.07 -2.18 -4.20
N SER A 221 -9.54 -0.97 -4.48
CA SER A 221 -10.43 -0.73 -5.62
C SER A 221 -10.10 0.55 -6.38
N GLY A 222 -10.11 0.47 -7.71
CA GLY A 222 -10.10 1.62 -8.59
C GLY A 222 -11.42 2.39 -8.60
N GLU A 223 -11.51 3.35 -9.52
CA GLU A 223 -12.73 4.09 -9.79
C GLU A 223 -13.87 3.13 -10.19
N GLN A 224 -15.09 3.40 -9.74
CA GLN A 224 -16.27 2.56 -10.02
C GLN A 224 -16.07 1.07 -9.66
N GLN A 225 -15.22 0.77 -8.66
CA GLN A 225 -14.88 -0.60 -8.24
C GLN A 225 -14.21 -1.44 -9.34
N ARG A 226 -13.41 -0.80 -10.21
CA ARG A 226 -12.67 -1.47 -11.29
C ARG A 226 -11.23 -0.93 -11.42
N PRO A 227 -10.19 -1.75 -11.19
CA PRO A 227 -10.25 -3.12 -10.66
C PRO A 227 -10.73 -3.13 -9.19
N CYS A 228 -11.19 -4.28 -8.68
CA CYS A 228 -11.50 -4.48 -7.27
C CYS A 228 -10.93 -5.82 -6.81
N ILE A 229 -10.07 -5.81 -5.80
CA ILE A 229 -9.56 -7.01 -5.15
C ILE A 229 -9.93 -7.01 -3.68
N ARG A 230 -10.07 -8.21 -3.11
CA ARG A 230 -10.25 -8.43 -1.69
C ARG A 230 -9.23 -9.40 -1.14
N LEU A 231 -8.76 -9.08 0.06
CA LEU A 231 -7.72 -9.82 0.77
C LEU A 231 -8.36 -10.58 1.93
N TYR A 232 -7.93 -11.82 2.10
CA TYR A 232 -8.43 -12.73 3.14
C TYR A 232 -7.29 -13.15 4.06
N TYR A 233 -7.64 -13.38 5.33
CA TYR A 233 -6.71 -13.60 6.43
C TYR A 233 -7.24 -14.72 7.33
N GLU A 234 -6.80 -15.94 7.08
CA GLU A 234 -7.37 -17.15 7.72
C GLU A 234 -6.50 -17.72 8.84
N LEU A 235 -5.26 -17.22 8.99
CA LEU A 235 -4.32 -17.71 10.01
C LEU A 235 -4.57 -17.04 11.35
N ALA A 236 -5.14 -17.77 12.30
CA ALA A 236 -5.39 -17.26 13.66
C ALA A 236 -4.09 -16.89 14.40
N ALA A 237 -3.02 -17.68 14.24
CA ALA A 237 -1.72 -17.43 14.86
C ALA A 237 -1.02 -16.19 14.27
N HIS A 238 -1.30 -15.88 13.00
CA HIS A 238 -0.67 -14.78 12.25
C HIS A 238 -1.75 -13.94 11.56
N PRO A 239 -2.59 -13.19 12.32
CA PRO A 239 -3.82 -12.61 11.81
C PRO A 239 -3.62 -11.50 10.76
N ARG A 240 -2.40 -10.99 10.61
CA ARG A 240 -2.02 -9.99 9.61
C ARG A 240 -1.50 -10.59 8.31
N ARG A 241 -1.32 -11.90 8.22
CA ARG A 241 -0.81 -12.56 7.02
C ARG A 241 -1.92 -12.79 6.02
N VAL A 242 -1.78 -12.22 4.83
CA VAL A 242 -2.74 -12.42 3.75
C VAL A 242 -2.62 -13.85 3.26
N THR A 243 -3.71 -14.61 3.28
CA THR A 243 -3.71 -16.00 2.80
C THR A 243 -4.20 -16.10 1.37
N GLN A 244 -5.13 -15.25 0.96
CA GLN A 244 -5.72 -15.28 -0.36
C GLN A 244 -6.08 -13.89 -0.86
N ILE A 245 -5.99 -13.70 -2.18
CA ILE A 245 -6.45 -12.49 -2.85
C ILE A 245 -7.37 -12.89 -3.98
N TYR A 246 -8.56 -12.28 -3.99
CA TYR A 246 -9.57 -12.48 -5.03
C TYR A 246 -9.82 -11.19 -5.79
N GLN A 247 -10.00 -11.29 -7.11
CA GLN A 247 -10.66 -10.25 -7.88
C GLN A 247 -12.17 -10.35 -7.68
N HIS A 248 -12.81 -9.24 -7.33
CA HIS A 248 -14.25 -9.14 -7.20
C HIS A 248 -14.83 -8.38 -8.37
N PHE A 249 -16.01 -8.83 -8.81
CA PHE A 249 -16.78 -8.21 -9.88
C PHE A 249 -18.20 -7.92 -9.36
N PRO A 250 -18.89 -6.90 -9.88
CA PRO A 250 -20.23 -6.56 -9.39
C PRO A 250 -21.29 -7.65 -9.54
N GLU A 251 -21.15 -8.53 -10.54
CA GLU A 251 -22.21 -9.46 -10.97
C GLU A 251 -21.75 -10.89 -11.20
N THR A 252 -20.46 -11.19 -11.03
CA THR A 252 -19.91 -12.54 -11.25
C THR A 252 -19.20 -13.04 -10.01
N ALA A 253 -19.02 -14.36 -9.96
CA ALA A 253 -18.24 -14.98 -8.90
C ALA A 253 -16.82 -14.38 -8.84
N PRO A 254 -16.25 -14.22 -7.63
CA PRO A 254 -14.90 -13.75 -7.49
C PRO A 254 -13.90 -14.76 -8.05
N LEU A 255 -12.81 -14.26 -8.63
CA LEU A 255 -11.73 -15.07 -9.16
C LEU A 255 -10.56 -15.07 -8.19
N LEU A 256 -10.10 -16.25 -7.77
CA LEU A 256 -8.86 -16.36 -6.99
C LEU A 256 -7.70 -15.89 -7.86
N LEU A 257 -6.92 -14.93 -7.37
CA LEU A 257 -5.71 -14.46 -8.03
C LEU A 257 -4.50 -15.20 -7.48
N ARG A 258 -4.34 -15.20 -6.16
CA ARG A 258 -3.19 -15.81 -5.48
C ARG A 258 -3.56 -16.38 -4.12
N ARG A 259 -2.81 -17.41 -3.72
CA ARG A 259 -2.80 -17.95 -2.37
C ARG A 259 -1.37 -17.95 -1.83
N TYR A 260 -1.23 -17.75 -0.53
CA TYR A 260 0.05 -17.70 0.17
C TYR A 260 0.05 -18.63 1.38
N SER A 261 1.20 -19.24 1.65
CA SER A 261 1.44 -20.05 2.85
C SER A 261 2.61 -19.49 3.65
N TYR A 262 2.61 -19.82 4.94
CA TYR A 262 3.57 -19.30 5.90
C TYR A 262 4.13 -20.43 6.75
N ASP A 263 5.37 -20.27 7.22
CA ASP A 263 5.93 -21.15 8.24
C ASP A 263 5.33 -20.85 9.64
N GLU A 264 5.72 -21.64 10.65
CA GLU A 264 5.23 -21.47 12.02
C GLU A 264 5.55 -20.09 12.60
N ALA A 265 6.65 -19.47 12.18
CA ALA A 265 7.05 -18.13 12.58
C ALA A 265 6.32 -17.02 11.81
N GLY A 266 5.52 -17.38 10.80
CA GLY A 266 4.75 -16.45 9.99
C GLY A 266 5.57 -15.81 8.86
N HIS A 267 6.67 -16.42 8.44
CA HIS A 267 7.38 -16.01 7.23
C HIS A 267 6.74 -16.65 6.00
N LEU A 268 6.58 -15.87 4.93
CA LEU A 268 6.09 -16.37 3.65
C LEU A 268 6.99 -17.51 3.16
N ASN A 269 6.41 -18.69 2.93
CA ASN A 269 7.15 -19.88 2.45
C ASN A 269 6.63 -20.44 1.11
N GLY A 270 5.44 -20.02 0.66
CA GLY A 270 4.86 -20.51 -0.57
C GLY A 270 3.90 -19.53 -1.23
N VAL A 271 3.96 -19.45 -2.55
CA VAL A 271 3.08 -18.65 -3.41
C VAL A 271 2.43 -19.57 -4.43
N TYR A 272 1.11 -19.55 -4.52
CA TYR A 272 0.33 -20.44 -5.38
C TYR A 272 -0.55 -19.65 -6.34
N ASP A 273 -0.76 -20.21 -7.53
CA ASP A 273 -1.70 -19.70 -8.51
C ASP A 273 -3.17 -20.01 -8.15
N SER A 274 -4.09 -19.64 -9.04
CA SER A 274 -5.53 -19.84 -8.88
C SER A 274 -5.98 -21.30 -8.95
N THR A 275 -5.14 -22.20 -9.47
CA THR A 275 -5.40 -23.64 -9.56
C THR A 275 -4.78 -24.43 -8.40
N GLY A 276 -3.98 -23.76 -7.57
CA GLY A 276 -3.27 -24.36 -6.44
C GLY A 276 -1.86 -24.85 -6.78
N HIS A 277 -1.35 -24.56 -7.98
CA HIS A 277 0.03 -24.86 -8.36
C HIS A 277 1.01 -23.95 -7.60
N LEU A 278 2.11 -24.52 -7.09
CA LEU A 278 3.16 -23.76 -6.40
C LEU A 278 4.02 -23.02 -7.43
N LEU A 279 3.98 -21.69 -7.40
CA LEU A 279 4.77 -20.84 -8.28
C LEU A 279 6.16 -20.55 -7.71
N ARG A 280 6.24 -20.35 -6.40
CA ARG A 280 7.50 -20.01 -5.72
C ARG A 280 7.51 -20.57 -4.30
N GLU A 281 8.61 -21.23 -3.97
CA GLU A 281 8.95 -21.65 -2.60
C GLU A 281 10.01 -20.71 -2.05
N LEU A 282 9.83 -20.29 -0.79
CA LEU A 282 10.71 -19.35 -0.11
C LEU A 282 11.26 -20.03 1.13
N LEU A 283 12.56 -20.34 1.11
CA LEU A 283 13.24 -20.96 2.23
C LEU A 283 13.62 -19.88 3.25
N THR A 284 13.16 -20.04 4.49
CA THR A 284 13.69 -19.27 5.62
C THR A 284 15.15 -19.68 5.80
N THR A 285 16.09 -18.82 5.42
CA THR A 285 17.48 -18.99 5.87
C THR A 285 17.46 -18.90 7.38
N LYS A 286 17.66 -20.03 8.07
CA LYS A 286 18.01 -20.02 9.49
C LYS A 286 19.24 -19.15 9.63
N THR A 287 19.09 -17.93 10.13
CA THR A 287 20.21 -17.13 10.58
C THR A 287 20.81 -17.89 11.75
N THR A 288 21.84 -18.69 11.51
CA THR A 288 22.70 -19.19 12.57
C THR A 288 23.31 -17.99 13.28
N ALA A 289 23.13 -17.99 14.60
CA ALA A 289 23.55 -16.95 15.55
C ALA A 289 25.02 -16.56 15.45
#